data_AF-A0A7J7PLU1-F1
#
_entry.id   AF-A0A7J7PLU1-F1
#
_cell.length_a   1.000
_cell.length_b   1.000
_cell.length_c   1.000
_cell.angle_alpha   90.00
_cell.angle_beta   90.00
_cell.angle_gamma   90.00
#
_symmetry.space_group_name_H-M   'P 1'
#
loop_
_entity.id
_entity.type
_entity.pdbx_description
1 polymer ?
#
loop_
_entity_poly.entity_id
_entity_poly.type
_entity_poly.pdbx_seq_one_letter_code
_entity_poly.pdbx_strand_id
1 'polypeptide(L)'
;MLTAAGGVRRLGSRQQQQQPCTTNTKYISSAFEQSWLDNVVTWENKFCEVVKDQQQQAWTKVWLDTLRAEADGQQVTYDPAVFSRFVSTTSCPGQQPSELTTWIEPLAQGLRHPHALCSMGAGIMDRGYLLLTNSVNVAAQRAAAFPPGSSPCSNRTCQSTYMDLGATRWEAAPGSVGQGWFVRSYQARGIDMDRLLLWEAAPINPPSHIFAELPKEMFHKYQYFNIPAITDYTDASHPVRMLKAIAQPADFVAFKLDIDNYAAEYAILKVLMEDPAAHALVDEFFLEFHVNFQPMLPWWGNTVDAMKSLADAFKLFLELRQQGWRAHSWV
;
A
#
# COMPACT_ATOMS: atom_id res chain seq x y z
N MET A 1 -73.48 15.68 24.42
CA MET A 1 -72.63 15.98 23.24
C MET A 1 -71.19 15.66 23.61
N LEU A 2 -70.71 14.46 23.28
CA LEU A 2 -69.30 14.06 23.42
C LEU A 2 -68.98 13.24 22.16
N THR A 3 -68.29 13.86 21.23
CA THR A 3 -67.88 13.30 19.94
C THR A 3 -66.59 12.52 20.10
N ALA A 4 -66.65 11.20 19.93
CA ALA A 4 -65.49 10.32 19.86
C ALA A 4 -64.88 10.38 18.45
N ALA A 5 -63.69 10.99 18.33
CA ALA A 5 -62.93 11.02 17.08
C ALA A 5 -62.06 9.75 16.98
N GLY A 6 -62.41 8.87 16.03
CA GLY A 6 -61.64 7.68 15.68
C GLY A 6 -60.40 8.05 14.87
N GLY A 7 -59.22 7.94 15.47
CA GLY A 7 -57.93 8.11 14.81
C GLY A 7 -57.51 6.85 14.04
N VAL A 8 -57.44 6.95 12.71
CA VAL A 8 -56.90 5.91 11.83
C VAL A 8 -55.38 5.86 11.99
N ARG A 9 -54.86 4.80 12.61
CA ARG A 9 -53.42 4.49 12.64
C ARG A 9 -52.95 4.13 11.22
N ARG A 10 -52.19 5.03 10.59
CA ARG A 10 -51.41 4.71 9.38
C ARG A 10 -50.34 3.67 9.73
N LEU A 11 -50.46 2.48 9.15
CA LEU A 11 -49.42 1.45 9.16
C LEU A 11 -48.19 2.03 8.45
N GLY A 12 -47.09 2.15 9.18
CA GLY A 12 -45.82 2.64 8.66
C GLY A 12 -45.33 1.79 7.50
N SER A 13 -44.97 2.45 6.40
CA SER A 13 -44.28 1.84 5.26
C SER A 13 -43.00 1.16 5.75
N ARG A 14 -42.92 -0.16 5.62
CA ARG A 14 -41.67 -0.92 5.79
C ARG A 14 -40.63 -0.31 4.84
N GLN A 15 -39.64 0.39 5.39
CA GLN A 15 -38.42 0.69 4.63
C GLN A 15 -37.84 -0.66 4.23
N GLN A 16 -37.93 -0.99 2.93
CA GLN A 16 -37.18 -2.11 2.38
C GLN A 16 -35.71 -1.78 2.62
N GLN A 17 -35.04 -2.57 3.47
CA GLN A 17 -33.60 -2.50 3.64
C GLN A 17 -32.98 -2.73 2.26
N GLN A 18 -32.44 -1.66 1.68
CA GLN A 18 -31.71 -1.76 0.42
C GLN A 18 -30.53 -2.69 0.65
N GLN A 19 -30.42 -3.74 -0.18
CA GLN A 19 -29.26 -4.62 -0.13
C GLN A 19 -27.99 -3.80 -0.38
N PRO A 20 -26.89 -4.08 0.32
CA PRO A 20 -25.64 -3.34 0.14
C PRO A 20 -25.08 -3.58 -1.26
N CYS A 21 -24.36 -2.58 -1.78
CA CYS A 21 -23.55 -2.76 -2.98
C CYS A 21 -22.45 -3.79 -2.72
N THR A 22 -22.05 -4.51 -3.76
CA THR A 22 -20.91 -5.44 -3.74
C THR A 22 -19.84 -4.96 -4.69
N THR A 23 -18.61 -4.85 -4.22
CA THR A 23 -17.43 -4.51 -5.03
C THR A 23 -16.53 -5.72 -5.15
N ASN A 24 -16.17 -6.09 -6.37
CA ASN A 24 -15.18 -7.11 -6.66
C ASN A 24 -13.98 -6.47 -7.37
N THR A 25 -12.78 -6.67 -6.85
CA THR A 25 -11.54 -6.11 -7.42
C THR A 25 -10.71 -7.24 -8.03
N LYS A 26 -10.33 -7.06 -9.30
CA LYS A 26 -9.46 -7.99 -10.02
C LYS A 26 -8.15 -7.32 -10.38
N TYR A 27 -7.04 -7.98 -10.05
CA TYR A 27 -5.72 -7.60 -10.51
C TYR A 27 -5.43 -8.13 -11.93
N ILE A 28 -4.77 -7.32 -12.75
CA ILE A 28 -4.35 -7.64 -14.11
C ILE A 28 -2.90 -7.20 -14.30
N SER A 29 -1.99 -8.17 -14.41
CA SER A 29 -0.59 -7.94 -14.76
C SER A 29 -0.45 -7.38 -16.18
N SER A 30 0.51 -6.48 -16.38
CA SER A 30 0.90 -6.00 -17.70
C SER A 30 1.70 -7.05 -18.48
N ALA A 31 1.89 -6.85 -19.79
CA ALA A 31 2.74 -7.72 -20.59
C ALA A 31 4.20 -7.72 -20.09
N PHE A 32 4.68 -6.55 -19.66
CA PHE A 32 6.00 -6.38 -19.07
C PHE A 32 6.13 -7.17 -17.76
N GLU A 33 5.18 -7.02 -16.83
CA GLU A 33 5.17 -7.80 -15.59
C GLU A 33 5.07 -9.31 -15.85
N GLN A 34 4.18 -9.72 -16.76
CA GLN A 34 4.01 -11.12 -17.11
C GLN A 34 5.32 -11.73 -17.63
N SER A 35 6.11 -10.96 -18.41
CA SER A 35 7.42 -11.41 -18.87
C SER A 35 8.36 -11.75 -17.71
N TRP A 36 8.31 -11.00 -16.60
CA TRP A 36 9.08 -11.33 -15.40
C TRP A 36 8.49 -12.52 -14.66
N LEU A 37 7.18 -12.56 -14.44
CA LEU A 37 6.51 -13.66 -13.75
C LEU A 37 6.79 -15.02 -14.40
N ASP A 38 6.79 -15.05 -15.74
CA ASP A 38 7.05 -16.28 -16.51
C ASP A 38 8.51 -16.74 -16.45
N ASN A 39 9.45 -15.85 -16.14
CA ASN A 39 10.88 -16.10 -16.36
C ASN A 39 11.78 -15.87 -15.14
N VAL A 40 11.29 -15.29 -14.04
CA VAL A 40 12.09 -14.83 -12.89
C VAL A 40 13.02 -15.90 -12.32
N VAL A 41 12.58 -17.16 -12.26
CA VAL A 41 13.39 -18.32 -11.83
C VAL A 41 14.69 -18.47 -12.63
N THR A 42 14.64 -18.18 -13.93
CA THR A 42 15.83 -18.22 -14.79
C THR A 42 16.53 -16.87 -14.85
N TRP A 43 15.78 -15.77 -14.80
CA TRP A 43 16.31 -14.42 -14.97
C TRP A 43 17.07 -13.93 -13.75
N GLU A 44 16.76 -14.38 -12.54
CA GLU A 44 17.47 -13.96 -11.32
C GLU A 44 18.98 -14.24 -11.39
N ASN A 45 19.40 -15.34 -12.04
CA ASN A 45 20.80 -15.73 -12.19
C ASN A 45 21.56 -14.99 -13.31
N LYS A 46 20.83 -14.33 -14.21
CA LYS A 46 21.37 -13.52 -15.31
C LYS A 46 20.77 -12.11 -15.31
N PHE A 47 20.45 -11.62 -14.11
CA PHE A 47 19.63 -10.44 -13.91
C PHE A 47 20.13 -9.22 -14.70
N CYS A 48 21.44 -8.94 -14.61
CA CYS A 48 22.04 -7.80 -15.28
C CYS A 48 22.07 -7.90 -16.80
N GLU A 49 22.05 -9.10 -17.38
CA GLU A 49 21.91 -9.29 -18.83
C GLU A 49 20.47 -8.99 -19.27
N VAL A 50 19.51 -9.53 -18.50
CA VAL A 50 18.08 -9.39 -18.79
C VAL A 50 17.63 -7.94 -18.70
N VAL A 51 17.94 -7.22 -17.62
CA VAL A 51 17.49 -5.82 -17.50
C VAL A 51 18.08 -4.92 -18.57
N LYS A 52 19.22 -5.29 -19.17
CA LYS A 52 19.87 -4.56 -20.28
C LYS A 52 19.36 -4.96 -21.66
N ASP A 53 18.51 -5.97 -21.76
CA ASP A 53 17.85 -6.34 -23.01
C ASP A 53 17.06 -5.16 -23.59
N GLN A 54 17.04 -5.06 -24.93
CA GLN A 54 16.42 -3.94 -25.63
C GLN A 54 14.93 -3.79 -25.31
N GLN A 55 14.19 -4.90 -25.23
CA GLN A 55 12.76 -4.87 -24.95
C GLN A 55 12.50 -4.47 -23.50
N GLN A 56 13.30 -4.99 -22.56
CA GLN A 56 13.23 -4.62 -21.15
C GLN A 56 13.51 -3.13 -20.97
N GLN A 57 14.53 -2.59 -21.62
CA GLN A 57 14.85 -1.17 -21.60
C GLN A 57 13.74 -0.29 -22.19
N ALA A 58 13.10 -0.73 -23.27
CA ALA A 58 11.99 0.00 -23.87
C ALA A 58 10.80 0.14 -22.90
N TRP A 59 10.39 -0.96 -22.25
CA TRP A 59 9.33 -0.92 -21.23
C TRP A 59 9.73 -0.10 -20.00
N THR A 60 10.97 -0.23 -19.54
CA THR A 60 11.53 0.57 -18.44
C THR A 60 11.40 2.06 -18.71
N LYS A 61 11.75 2.47 -19.93
CA LYS A 61 11.70 3.86 -20.34
C LYS A 61 10.27 4.39 -20.27
N VAL A 62 9.29 3.66 -20.80
CA VAL A 62 7.87 4.03 -20.73
C VAL A 62 7.42 4.14 -19.27
N TRP A 63 7.80 3.19 -18.42
CA TRP A 63 7.46 3.21 -17.00
C TRP A 63 7.99 4.47 -16.30
N LEU A 64 9.31 4.69 -16.36
CA LEU A 64 9.95 5.78 -15.63
C LEU A 64 9.58 7.16 -16.18
N ASP A 65 9.45 7.31 -17.49
CA ASP A 65 9.03 8.58 -18.09
C ASP A 65 7.57 8.92 -17.75
N THR A 66 6.69 7.91 -17.68
CA THR A 66 5.29 8.10 -17.25
C THR A 66 5.22 8.59 -15.82
N LEU A 67 5.97 7.97 -14.90
CA LEU A 67 5.98 8.41 -13.50
C LEU A 67 6.62 9.78 -13.30
N ARG A 68 7.67 10.09 -14.07
CA ARG A 68 8.26 11.45 -14.07
C ARG A 68 7.24 12.48 -14.55
N ALA A 69 6.55 12.21 -15.66
CA ALA A 69 5.53 13.11 -16.19
C ALA A 69 4.38 13.35 -15.18
N GLU A 70 3.91 12.30 -14.49
CA GLU A 70 2.90 12.44 -13.44
C GLU A 70 3.42 13.27 -12.25
N ALA A 71 4.66 13.03 -11.80
CA ALA A 71 5.29 13.81 -10.74
C ALA A 71 5.46 15.29 -11.10
N ASP A 72 5.66 15.59 -12.39
CA ASP A 72 5.70 16.96 -12.94
C ASP A 72 4.30 17.58 -13.11
N GLY A 73 3.23 16.89 -12.69
CA GLY A 73 1.85 17.36 -12.78
C GLY A 73 1.23 17.25 -14.18
N GLN A 74 1.85 16.50 -15.09
CA GLN A 74 1.32 16.29 -16.43
C GLN A 74 0.19 15.25 -16.40
N GLN A 75 -0.78 15.42 -17.30
CA GLN A 75 -1.77 14.37 -17.53
C GLN A 75 -1.10 13.21 -18.26
N VAL A 76 -1.10 12.04 -17.64
CA VAL A 76 -0.49 10.82 -18.19
C VAL A 76 -1.54 9.83 -18.68
N THR A 77 -1.17 9.04 -19.69
CA THR A 77 -1.91 7.85 -20.11
C THR A 77 -1.03 6.64 -19.84
N TYR A 78 -1.55 5.71 -19.05
CA TYR A 78 -0.84 4.48 -18.70
C TYR A 78 -0.93 3.46 -19.83
N ASP A 79 0.22 2.96 -20.29
CA ASP A 79 0.29 1.89 -21.27
C ASP A 79 -0.03 0.54 -20.60
N PRO A 80 -1.12 -0.17 -20.97
CA PRO A 80 -1.47 -1.47 -20.41
C PRO A 80 -0.45 -2.59 -20.70
N ALA A 81 0.46 -2.39 -21.65
CA ALA A 81 1.58 -3.32 -21.87
C ALA A 81 2.68 -3.15 -20.81
N VAL A 82 2.76 -2.00 -20.14
CA VAL A 82 3.83 -1.66 -19.17
C VAL A 82 3.29 -1.64 -17.74
N PHE A 83 2.16 -0.99 -17.50
CA PHE A 83 1.59 -0.83 -16.16
C PHE A 83 0.52 -1.89 -15.88
N SER A 84 0.63 -2.49 -14.70
CA SER A 84 -0.39 -3.38 -14.17
C SER A 84 -1.55 -2.56 -13.60
N ARG A 85 -2.70 -3.20 -13.39
CA ARG A 85 -3.89 -2.48 -12.92
C ARG A 85 -4.83 -3.33 -12.08
N PHE A 86 -5.64 -2.65 -11.29
CA PHE A 86 -6.81 -3.19 -10.63
C PHE A 86 -8.05 -2.72 -11.36
N VAL A 87 -8.99 -3.62 -11.59
CA VAL A 87 -10.33 -3.33 -12.11
C VAL A 87 -11.33 -3.70 -11.04
N SER A 88 -11.98 -2.69 -10.46
CA SER A 88 -13.01 -2.84 -9.45
C SER A 88 -14.38 -2.69 -10.09
N THR A 89 -15.18 -3.76 -10.08
CA THR A 89 -16.56 -3.75 -10.55
C THR A 89 -17.50 -3.66 -9.34
N THR A 90 -18.31 -2.62 -9.30
CA THR A 90 -19.31 -2.42 -8.24
C THR A 90 -20.70 -2.67 -8.80
N SER A 91 -21.47 -3.51 -8.11
CA SER A 91 -22.86 -3.80 -8.42
C SER A 91 -23.76 -3.40 -7.26
N CYS A 92 -24.74 -2.53 -7.53
CA CYS A 92 -25.75 -2.11 -6.56
C CYS A 92 -27.15 -2.50 -7.05
N PRO A 93 -28.09 -2.88 -6.16
CA PRO A 93 -29.45 -3.22 -6.57
C PRO A 93 -30.12 -2.09 -7.35
N GLY A 94 -30.63 -2.41 -8.55
CA GLY A 94 -31.33 -1.45 -9.40
C GLY A 94 -30.43 -0.45 -10.14
N GLN A 95 -29.10 -0.59 -10.07
CA GLN A 95 -28.14 0.23 -10.81
C GLN A 95 -27.36 -0.63 -11.80
N GLN A 96 -26.88 -0.01 -12.88
CA GLN A 96 -25.93 -0.67 -13.78
C GLN A 96 -24.58 -0.82 -13.05
N PRO A 97 -23.88 -1.95 -13.22
CA PRO A 97 -22.55 -2.10 -12.67
C PRO A 97 -21.62 -1.00 -13.16
N SER A 98 -20.80 -0.46 -12.25
CA SER A 98 -19.75 0.49 -12.59
C SER A 98 -18.38 -0.17 -12.50
N GLU A 99 -17.45 0.24 -13.36
CA GLU A 99 -16.06 -0.20 -13.32
C GLU A 99 -15.13 0.98 -13.03
N LEU A 100 -14.17 0.74 -12.15
CA LEU A 100 -13.08 1.65 -11.84
C LEU A 100 -11.75 0.96 -12.12
N THR A 101 -10.88 1.59 -12.90
CA THR A 101 -9.51 1.12 -13.13
C THR A 101 -8.53 2.00 -12.36
N THR A 102 -7.66 1.37 -11.56
CA THR A 102 -6.53 2.05 -10.90
C THR A 102 -5.22 1.37 -11.28
N TRP A 103 -4.22 2.16 -11.65
CA TRP A 103 -2.93 1.67 -12.15
C TRP A 103 -1.90 1.47 -11.04
N ILE A 104 -0.97 0.56 -11.25
CA ILE A 104 0.17 0.29 -10.35
C ILE A 104 1.41 -0.05 -11.19
N GLU A 105 2.61 0.24 -10.66
CA GLU A 105 3.85 -0.12 -11.33
C GLU A 105 3.97 -1.65 -11.51
N PRO A 106 4.64 -2.14 -12.55
CA PRO A 106 4.81 -3.58 -12.76
C PRO A 106 5.70 -4.21 -11.68
N LEU A 107 5.43 -5.46 -11.33
CA LEU A 107 6.42 -6.32 -10.68
C LEU A 107 7.50 -6.64 -11.71
N ALA A 108 8.65 -5.99 -11.60
CA ALA A 108 9.75 -6.14 -12.55
C ALA A 108 11.10 -5.81 -11.90
N GLN A 109 12.18 -6.18 -12.59
CA GLN A 109 13.55 -5.69 -12.33
C GLN A 109 14.04 -5.81 -10.89
N GLY A 110 13.88 -7.00 -10.30
CA GLY A 110 14.39 -7.27 -8.97
C GLY A 110 13.57 -6.60 -7.87
N LEU A 111 12.39 -6.06 -8.21
CA LEU A 111 11.50 -5.33 -7.30
C LEU A 111 12.18 -4.11 -6.66
N ARG A 112 12.98 -3.42 -7.46
CA ARG A 112 13.75 -2.22 -7.10
C ARG A 112 13.61 -1.18 -8.20
N HIS A 113 14.17 0.00 -7.98
CA HIS A 113 14.31 0.97 -9.06
C HIS A 113 15.07 0.30 -10.23
N PRO A 114 14.52 0.29 -11.46
CA PRO A 114 15.10 -0.37 -12.63
C PRO A 114 16.59 -0.10 -12.88
N HIS A 115 17.02 1.12 -12.56
CA HIS A 115 18.39 1.58 -12.78
C HIS A 115 19.27 1.55 -11.51
N ALA A 116 18.79 1.04 -10.38
CA ALA A 116 19.55 1.01 -9.13
C ALA A 116 20.66 -0.04 -9.11
N LEU A 117 20.49 -1.09 -9.91
CA LEU A 117 21.39 -2.23 -9.97
C LEU A 117 22.19 -2.23 -11.28
N CYS A 118 23.17 -3.13 -11.39
CA CYS A 118 23.90 -3.39 -12.64
C CYS A 118 24.62 -2.17 -13.26
N SER A 119 24.98 -1.20 -12.41
CA SER A 119 25.67 0.06 -12.75
C SER A 119 24.89 0.95 -13.73
N MET A 120 23.56 1.01 -13.57
CA MET A 120 22.66 1.76 -14.46
C MET A 120 22.34 3.20 -13.98
N GLY A 121 22.84 3.60 -12.81
CA GLY A 121 22.99 5.01 -12.43
C GLY A 121 21.97 5.59 -11.46
N ALA A 122 20.94 4.86 -11.04
CA ALA A 122 20.08 5.29 -9.93
C ALA A 122 20.65 4.86 -8.57
N GLY A 123 20.24 5.54 -7.50
CA GLY A 123 20.57 5.12 -6.13
C GLY A 123 19.77 3.89 -5.72
N ILE A 124 20.32 3.07 -4.82
CA ILE A 124 19.62 1.87 -4.32
C ILE A 124 18.32 2.20 -3.59
N MET A 125 18.29 3.36 -2.92
CA MET A 125 17.15 3.91 -2.20
C MET A 125 16.25 4.77 -3.10
N ASP A 126 16.43 4.76 -4.42
CA ASP A 126 15.57 5.56 -5.31
C ASP A 126 14.16 4.94 -5.35
N ARG A 127 13.12 5.78 -5.15
CA ARG A 127 11.71 5.39 -5.10
C ARG A 127 10.89 5.97 -6.25
N GLY A 128 11.53 6.62 -7.22
CA GLY A 128 10.89 7.21 -8.40
C GLY A 128 10.22 6.21 -9.34
N TYR A 129 10.32 4.91 -9.03
CA TYR A 129 9.68 3.82 -9.76
C TYR A 129 8.32 3.40 -9.16
N LEU A 130 7.99 3.84 -7.94
CA LEU A 130 6.74 3.47 -7.26
C LEU A 130 5.57 4.33 -7.74
N LEU A 131 4.45 3.69 -8.07
CA LEU A 131 3.20 4.37 -8.43
C LEU A 131 2.24 4.37 -7.24
N LEU A 132 2.36 5.40 -6.39
CA LEU A 132 1.46 5.56 -5.25
C LEU A 132 0.05 6.01 -5.69
N THR A 133 -0.96 5.62 -4.92
CA THR A 133 -2.33 6.10 -5.13
C THR A 133 -2.47 7.60 -4.87
N ASN A 134 -3.57 8.17 -5.35
CA ASN A 134 -3.90 9.58 -5.17
C ASN A 134 -5.33 9.74 -4.64
N SER A 135 -5.64 10.95 -4.17
CA SER A 135 -6.94 11.24 -3.53
C SER A 135 -8.13 11.04 -4.46
N VAL A 136 -7.96 11.25 -5.76
CA VAL A 136 -9.01 11.01 -6.76
C VAL A 136 -9.35 9.53 -6.85
N ASN A 137 -8.34 8.66 -6.93
CA ASN A 137 -8.52 7.21 -6.96
C ASN A 137 -9.14 6.70 -5.66
N VAL A 138 -8.65 7.16 -4.50
CA VAL A 138 -9.22 6.79 -3.20
C VAL A 138 -10.68 7.22 -3.12
N ALA A 139 -11.00 8.48 -3.47
CA ALA A 139 -12.37 8.96 -3.45
C ALA A 139 -13.29 8.18 -4.41
N ALA A 140 -12.81 7.84 -5.61
CA ALA A 140 -13.56 7.03 -6.57
C ALA A 140 -13.83 5.61 -6.04
N GLN A 141 -12.83 4.96 -5.43
CA GLN A 141 -12.99 3.64 -4.82
C GLN A 141 -14.04 3.68 -3.69
N ARG A 142 -13.99 4.71 -2.83
CA ARG A 142 -14.97 4.88 -1.74
C ARG A 142 -16.36 5.20 -2.27
N ALA A 143 -16.49 6.08 -3.27
CA ALA A 143 -17.78 6.39 -3.89
C ALA A 143 -18.42 5.16 -4.56
N ALA A 144 -17.61 4.22 -5.05
CA ALA A 144 -18.09 2.96 -5.56
C ALA A 144 -18.53 2.01 -4.42
N ALA A 145 -17.74 1.89 -3.35
CA ALA A 145 -18.06 1.01 -2.24
C ALA A 145 -19.27 1.47 -1.40
N PHE A 146 -19.52 2.78 -1.34
CA PHE A 146 -20.51 3.38 -0.45
C PHE A 146 -21.58 4.16 -1.23
N PRO A 147 -22.88 3.84 -1.06
CA PRO A 147 -23.97 4.52 -1.75
C PRO A 147 -23.99 6.04 -1.50
N PRO A 148 -24.50 6.84 -2.45
CA PRO A 148 -24.74 8.27 -2.23
C PRO A 148 -25.59 8.53 -0.97
N GLY A 149 -25.15 9.47 -0.14
CA GLY A 149 -25.82 9.82 1.12
C GLY A 149 -25.50 8.91 2.31
N SER A 150 -24.66 7.89 2.12
CA SER A 150 -24.04 7.20 3.25
C SER A 150 -23.02 8.10 3.96
N SER A 151 -22.89 7.94 5.27
CA SER A 151 -21.78 8.48 6.04
C SER A 151 -20.86 7.30 6.36
N PRO A 152 -19.92 6.96 5.46
CA PRO A 152 -19.19 5.71 5.55
C PRO A 152 -18.24 5.72 6.75
N CYS A 153 -17.85 6.91 7.21
CA CYS A 153 -17.18 7.15 8.48
C CYS A 153 -18.21 7.59 9.52
N SER A 154 -18.94 6.59 10.04
CA SER A 154 -20.21 6.73 10.77
C SER A 154 -20.22 7.68 11.99
N ASN A 155 -19.06 8.01 12.58
CA ASN A 155 -18.96 8.85 13.78
C ASN A 155 -17.78 9.84 13.77
N ARG A 156 -17.06 9.96 12.64
CA ARG A 156 -15.92 10.88 12.49
C ARG A 156 -15.65 11.18 11.03
N THR A 157 -14.78 12.14 10.76
CA THR A 157 -14.21 12.30 9.42
C THR A 157 -13.41 11.04 9.07
N CYS A 158 -13.46 10.65 7.79
CA CYS A 158 -12.57 9.61 7.28
C CYS A 158 -11.12 10.07 7.45
N GLN A 159 -10.25 9.14 7.81
CA GLN A 159 -8.86 9.40 8.16
C GLN A 159 -7.93 8.79 7.13
N SER A 160 -6.77 9.40 6.97
CA SER A 160 -5.61 8.82 6.30
C SER A 160 -4.59 8.40 7.35
N THR A 161 -4.29 7.10 7.44
CA THR A 161 -3.38 6.55 8.44
C THR A 161 -2.18 5.90 7.76
N TYR A 162 -0.98 6.22 8.25
CA TYR A 162 0.25 5.53 7.90
C TYR A 162 0.73 4.70 9.09
N MET A 163 0.94 3.40 8.87
CA MET A 163 1.54 2.48 9.83
C MET A 163 2.90 2.03 9.31
N ASP A 164 3.95 2.19 10.12
CA ASP A 164 5.33 1.86 9.75
C ASP A 164 5.92 0.93 10.81
N LEU A 165 6.11 -0.33 10.44
CA LEU A 165 6.76 -1.31 11.29
C LEU A 165 8.21 -1.40 10.84
N GLY A 166 9.12 -0.96 11.72
CA GLY A 166 10.56 -0.74 11.46
C GLY A 166 10.80 0.66 10.91
N ALA A 167 10.37 1.61 11.73
CA ALA A 167 10.28 3.01 11.39
C ALA A 167 11.59 3.71 11.71
N THR A 168 12.17 4.38 10.71
CA THR A 168 13.36 5.21 10.92
C THR A 168 13.01 6.53 11.65
N ARG A 169 13.81 7.59 11.49
CA ARG A 169 13.41 8.95 11.90
C ARG A 169 12.71 9.68 10.74
N TRP A 170 12.27 10.91 10.98
CA TRP A 170 11.61 11.75 9.97
C TRP A 170 12.44 11.87 8.69
N GLU A 171 13.69 12.32 8.81
CA GLU A 171 14.75 12.01 7.85
C GLU A 171 15.70 11.02 8.54
N ALA A 172 16.06 9.92 7.87
CA ALA A 172 16.99 8.97 8.48
C ALA A 172 18.42 9.55 8.58
N ALA A 173 18.78 10.39 7.60
CA ALA A 173 20.03 11.15 7.45
C ALA A 173 19.82 12.28 6.41
N PRO A 174 20.71 13.28 6.30
CA PRO A 174 20.64 14.29 5.24
C PRO A 174 20.63 13.64 3.85
N GLY A 175 19.56 13.85 3.08
CA GLY A 175 19.38 13.21 1.77
C GLY A 175 18.98 11.74 1.82
N SER A 176 18.79 11.18 3.02
CA SER A 176 18.10 9.91 3.24
C SER A 176 16.62 10.16 3.49
N VAL A 177 15.85 9.09 3.55
CA VAL A 177 14.45 9.06 3.20
C VAL A 177 13.80 8.23 4.30
N GLY A 178 13.26 8.96 5.28
CA GLY A 178 12.51 8.38 6.40
C GLY A 178 11.01 8.58 6.21
N GLN A 179 10.26 8.71 7.32
CA GLN A 179 8.80 8.90 7.22
C GLN A 179 8.40 10.18 6.48
N GLY A 180 9.28 11.18 6.43
CA GLY A 180 9.05 12.40 5.68
C GLY A 180 8.78 12.14 4.20
N TRP A 181 9.37 11.09 3.61
CA TRP A 181 9.09 10.70 2.22
C TRP A 181 7.64 10.28 2.02
N PHE A 182 7.08 9.44 2.88
CA PHE A 182 5.69 8.99 2.77
C PHE A 182 4.73 10.17 2.89
N VAL A 183 4.91 11.00 3.92
CA VAL A 183 4.03 12.17 4.13
C VAL A 183 4.06 13.11 2.93
N ARG A 184 5.25 13.47 2.44
CA ARG A 184 5.38 14.37 1.28
C ARG A 184 4.83 13.74 0.00
N SER A 185 5.09 12.46 -0.22
CA SER A 185 4.66 11.75 -1.45
C SER A 185 3.15 11.60 -1.54
N TYR A 186 2.48 11.36 -0.41
CA TYR A 186 1.02 11.32 -0.33
C TYR A 186 0.39 12.71 -0.39
N GLN A 187 0.97 13.69 0.30
CA GLN A 187 0.50 15.07 0.25
C GLN A 187 0.53 15.64 -1.17
N ALA A 188 1.61 15.37 -1.92
CA ALA A 188 1.72 15.74 -3.34
C ALA A 188 0.62 15.12 -4.23
N ARG A 189 -0.01 14.04 -3.75
CA ARG A 189 -1.12 13.33 -4.40
C ARG A 189 -2.49 13.63 -3.77
N GLY A 190 -2.55 14.69 -2.96
CA GLY A 190 -3.77 15.19 -2.32
C GLY A 190 -4.25 14.35 -1.14
N ILE A 191 -3.39 13.50 -0.56
CA ILE A 191 -3.71 12.68 0.61
C ILE A 191 -2.89 13.22 1.80
N ASP A 192 -3.56 13.94 2.69
CA ASP A 192 -2.96 14.41 3.94
C ASP A 192 -3.10 13.33 5.02
N MET A 193 -1.97 12.88 5.58
CA MET A 193 -1.98 11.91 6.68
C MET A 193 -2.52 12.55 7.95
N ASP A 194 -3.47 11.89 8.61
CA ASP A 194 -4.04 12.28 9.90
C ASP A 194 -3.30 11.64 11.07
N ARG A 195 -2.77 10.44 10.85
CA ARG A 195 -2.09 9.64 11.88
C ARG A 195 -0.91 8.87 11.31
N LEU A 196 0.19 8.90 12.04
CA LEU A 196 1.37 8.07 11.81
C LEU A 196 1.57 7.21 13.06
N LEU A 197 1.60 5.89 12.90
CA LEU A 197 1.92 4.94 13.97
C LEU A 197 3.19 4.20 13.57
N LEU A 198 4.25 4.36 14.37
CA LEU A 198 5.61 4.07 13.95
C LEU A 198 6.28 3.18 15.01
N TRP A 199 6.78 2.01 14.63
CA TRP A 199 7.44 1.07 15.54
C TRP A 199 8.91 0.93 15.20
N GLU A 200 9.80 1.03 16.18
CA GLU A 200 11.24 0.81 16.01
C GLU A 200 11.79 0.06 17.21
N ALA A 201 12.43 -1.08 16.94
CA ALA A 201 13.01 -1.94 17.96
C ALA A 201 14.37 -1.42 18.46
N ALA A 202 15.15 -0.76 17.58
CA ALA A 202 16.45 -0.21 17.91
C ALA A 202 16.29 0.97 18.89
N PRO A 203 16.97 0.94 20.05
CA PRO A 203 16.81 1.98 21.05
C PRO A 203 17.34 3.33 20.54
N ILE A 204 16.51 4.38 20.66
CA ILE A 204 16.89 5.75 20.34
C ILE A 204 17.18 6.51 21.63
N ASN A 205 18.43 6.99 21.76
CA ASN A 205 18.88 7.71 22.94
C ASN A 205 19.57 9.04 22.55
N PRO A 206 19.15 10.18 23.14
CA PRO A 206 17.93 10.37 23.93
C PRO A 206 16.65 10.21 23.09
N PRO A 207 15.51 9.83 23.70
CA PRO A 207 14.23 9.72 22.99
C PRO A 207 13.80 11.00 22.25
N SER A 208 14.27 12.17 22.69
CA SER A 208 14.03 13.44 21.99
C SER A 208 14.57 13.48 20.55
N HIS A 209 15.55 12.63 20.20
CA HIS A 209 16.08 12.52 18.85
C HIS A 209 15.05 12.05 17.82
N ILE A 210 13.98 11.37 18.25
CA ILE A 210 12.84 10.99 17.39
C ILE A 210 12.19 12.25 16.78
N PHE A 211 12.08 13.31 17.58
CA PHE A 211 11.33 14.52 17.23
C PHE A 211 12.20 15.68 16.74
N ALA A 212 13.53 15.49 16.69
CA ALA A 212 14.48 16.57 16.41
C ALA A 212 14.31 17.19 15.00
N GLU A 213 13.93 16.37 14.03
CA GLU A 213 13.78 16.76 12.61
C GLU A 213 12.30 16.79 12.18
N LEU A 214 11.38 16.43 13.08
CA LEU A 214 9.95 16.39 12.80
C LEU A 214 9.39 17.82 12.65
N PRO A 215 8.70 18.16 11.54
CA PRO A 215 8.01 19.43 11.41
C PRO A 215 6.97 19.60 12.53
N LYS A 216 6.90 20.81 13.10
CA LYS A 216 6.10 21.06 14.32
C LYS A 216 4.62 20.76 14.13
N GLU A 217 4.10 21.01 12.92
CA GLU A 217 2.75 20.69 12.51
C GLU A 217 2.43 19.19 12.55
N MET A 218 3.44 18.32 12.49
CA MET A 218 3.25 16.86 12.53
C MET A 218 3.19 16.30 13.95
N PHE A 219 3.56 17.05 14.98
CA PHE A 219 3.67 16.55 16.36
C PHE A 219 2.38 15.87 16.85
N HIS A 220 1.22 16.42 16.50
CA HIS A 220 -0.08 15.89 16.92
C HIS A 220 -0.53 14.65 16.14
N LYS A 221 0.14 14.34 15.02
CA LYS A 221 -0.17 13.20 14.15
C LYS A 221 0.78 12.02 14.39
N TYR A 222 1.91 12.27 15.05
CA TYR A 222 3.07 11.41 15.08
C TYR A 222 3.15 10.59 16.38
N GLN A 223 2.86 9.29 16.30
CA GLN A 223 2.93 8.35 17.42
C GLN A 223 4.10 7.39 17.18
N TYR A 224 5.14 7.50 18.01
CA TYR A 224 6.35 6.70 17.88
C TYR A 224 6.48 5.74 19.07
N PHE A 225 6.46 4.45 18.75
CA PHE A 225 6.64 3.34 19.67
C PHE A 225 8.08 2.84 19.52
N ASN A 226 9.00 3.31 20.37
CA ASN A 226 10.37 2.78 20.38
C ASN A 226 10.44 1.44 21.14
N ILE A 227 9.66 0.50 20.65
CA ILE A 227 9.53 -0.90 21.07
C ILE A 227 9.34 -1.75 19.81
N PRO A 228 9.71 -3.04 19.85
CA PRO A 228 9.46 -3.94 18.72
C PRO A 228 7.96 -4.06 18.41
N ALA A 229 7.64 -4.26 17.14
CA ALA A 229 6.30 -4.69 16.76
C ALA A 229 6.04 -6.10 17.31
N ILE A 230 4.99 -6.24 18.15
CA ILE A 230 4.64 -7.53 18.77
C ILE A 230 4.06 -8.49 17.74
N THR A 231 4.56 -9.73 17.73
CA THR A 231 4.13 -10.81 16.80
C THR A 231 3.10 -11.74 17.41
N ASP A 232 2.89 -11.70 18.74
CA ASP A 232 1.82 -12.44 19.42
C ASP A 232 0.48 -11.72 19.22
N TYR A 233 -0.40 -12.31 18.42
CA TYR A 233 -1.73 -11.74 18.14
C TYR A 233 -2.60 -11.61 19.40
N THR A 234 -2.34 -12.37 20.46
CA THR A 234 -3.12 -12.26 21.70
C THR A 234 -2.81 -10.99 22.49
N ASP A 235 -1.70 -10.32 22.19
CA ASP A 235 -1.35 -9.02 22.76
C ASP A 235 -2.23 -7.91 22.16
N ALA A 236 -2.74 -7.02 23.02
CA ALA A 236 -3.59 -5.92 22.59
C ALA A 236 -2.86 -4.87 21.73
N SER A 237 -1.52 -4.81 21.84
CA SER A 237 -0.64 -3.93 21.07
C SER A 237 -0.16 -4.53 19.75
N HIS A 238 -0.62 -5.75 19.39
CA HIS A 238 -0.32 -6.33 18.09
C HIS A 238 -0.77 -5.36 16.96
N PRO A 239 0.10 -4.99 16.00
CA PRO A 239 -0.20 -3.94 15.02
C PRO A 239 -1.49 -4.16 14.23
N VAL A 240 -1.79 -5.40 13.84
CA VAL A 240 -3.04 -5.74 13.12
C VAL A 240 -4.28 -5.53 14.00
N ARG A 241 -4.19 -5.75 15.31
CA ARG A 241 -5.30 -5.46 16.23
C ARG A 241 -5.49 -3.97 16.42
N MET A 242 -4.39 -3.23 16.51
CA MET A 242 -4.43 -1.77 16.54
C MET A 242 -5.07 -1.20 15.26
N LEU A 243 -4.68 -1.70 14.08
CA LEU A 243 -5.30 -1.34 12.80
C LEU A 243 -6.82 -1.51 12.85
N LYS A 244 -7.32 -2.69 13.25
CA LYS A 244 -8.76 -2.97 13.37
C LYS A 244 -9.48 -2.09 14.39
N ALA A 245 -8.78 -1.62 15.41
CA ALA A 245 -9.35 -0.78 16.45
C ALA A 245 -9.47 0.70 16.03
N ILE A 246 -8.61 1.17 15.10
CA ILE A 246 -8.53 2.59 14.73
C ILE A 246 -9.10 2.90 13.35
N ALA A 247 -9.00 1.96 12.41
CA ALA A 247 -9.41 2.14 11.02
C ALA A 247 -10.83 1.63 10.75
N GLN A 248 -11.44 2.19 9.73
CA GLN A 248 -12.74 1.83 9.18
C GLN A 248 -12.58 1.60 7.67
N PRO A 249 -13.46 0.81 7.02
CA PRO A 249 -13.33 0.50 5.59
C PRO A 249 -13.32 1.71 4.63
N ALA A 250 -13.71 2.89 5.13
CA ALA A 250 -13.73 4.12 4.36
C ALA A 250 -12.51 5.04 4.59
N ASP A 251 -11.68 4.74 5.59
CA ASP A 251 -10.39 5.41 5.77
C ASP A 251 -9.41 5.02 4.69
N PHE A 252 -8.39 5.83 4.46
CA PHE A 252 -7.21 5.43 3.69
C PHE A 252 -6.14 4.88 4.64
N VAL A 253 -5.58 3.71 4.35
CA VAL A 253 -4.47 3.15 5.14
C VAL A 253 -3.31 2.74 4.24
N ALA A 254 -2.15 3.34 4.53
CA ALA A 254 -0.85 2.90 4.04
C ALA A 254 -0.13 2.11 5.14
N PHE A 255 0.26 0.87 4.86
CA PHE A 255 0.88 -0.03 5.84
C PHE A 255 2.24 -0.51 5.32
N LYS A 256 3.33 -0.12 6.00
CA LYS A 256 4.69 -0.58 5.74
C LYS A 256 5.12 -1.63 6.76
N LEU A 257 5.73 -2.70 6.27
CA LEU A 257 6.33 -3.78 7.04
C LEU A 257 7.77 -4.02 6.59
N ASP A 258 8.74 -3.62 7.41
CA ASP A 258 10.17 -3.71 7.13
C ASP A 258 10.91 -3.55 8.48
N ILE A 259 11.03 -4.64 9.23
CA ILE A 259 11.57 -4.69 10.61
C ILE A 259 12.92 -5.44 10.69
N ASP A 260 13.57 -5.68 9.54
CA ASP A 260 14.84 -6.41 9.44
C ASP A 260 14.80 -7.82 10.08
N ASN A 261 13.61 -8.42 10.16
CA ASN A 261 13.40 -9.73 10.77
C ASN A 261 12.31 -10.53 10.04
N TYR A 262 12.74 -11.35 9.09
CA TYR A 262 11.83 -12.11 8.21
C TYR A 262 10.79 -12.94 8.97
N ALA A 263 11.16 -13.52 10.13
CA ALA A 263 10.26 -14.38 10.91
C ALA A 263 9.12 -13.56 11.55
N ALA A 264 9.46 -12.37 12.08
CA ALA A 264 8.48 -11.45 12.63
C ALA A 264 7.60 -10.81 11.55
N GLU A 265 8.18 -10.45 10.40
CA GLU A 265 7.44 -9.92 9.25
C GLU A 265 6.44 -10.93 8.74
N TYR A 266 6.89 -12.18 8.54
CA TYR A 266 6.02 -13.24 8.07
C TYR A 266 4.88 -13.53 9.05
N ALA A 267 5.14 -13.51 10.36
CA ALA A 267 4.10 -13.69 11.37
C ALA A 267 3.01 -12.60 11.30
N ILE A 268 3.41 -11.33 11.16
CA ILE A 268 2.49 -10.19 11.07
C ILE A 268 1.73 -10.21 9.74
N LEU A 269 2.44 -10.42 8.63
CA LEU A 269 1.87 -10.51 7.29
C LEU A 269 0.83 -11.62 7.19
N LYS A 270 1.15 -12.80 7.74
CA LYS A 270 0.23 -13.93 7.75
C LYS A 270 -1.08 -13.59 8.46
N VAL A 271 -1.01 -12.99 9.65
CA VAL A 271 -2.21 -12.54 10.36
C VAL A 271 -3.01 -11.52 9.55
N LEU A 272 -2.33 -10.56 8.91
CA LEU A 272 -2.98 -9.53 8.10
C LEU A 272 -3.70 -10.12 6.88
N MET A 273 -3.12 -11.14 6.23
CA MET A 273 -3.72 -11.85 5.09
C MET A 273 -4.84 -12.80 5.48
N GLU A 274 -4.72 -13.49 6.63
CA GLU A 274 -5.69 -14.49 7.10
C GLU A 274 -6.92 -13.89 7.82
N ASP A 275 -6.89 -12.60 8.18
CA ASP A 275 -8.01 -11.87 8.79
C ASP A 275 -8.70 -10.96 7.76
N PRO A 276 -9.84 -11.37 7.15
CA PRO A 276 -10.50 -10.59 6.11
C PRO A 276 -10.92 -9.19 6.54
N ALA A 277 -11.20 -9.00 7.84
CA ALA A 277 -11.59 -7.70 8.38
C ALA A 277 -10.39 -6.76 8.51
N ALA A 278 -9.19 -7.28 8.80
CA ALA A 278 -7.96 -6.48 8.76
C ALA A 278 -7.52 -6.22 7.32
N HIS A 279 -7.58 -7.26 6.49
CA HIS A 279 -7.18 -7.20 5.09
C HIS A 279 -7.90 -6.10 4.32
N ALA A 280 -9.22 -5.97 4.51
CA ALA A 280 -10.04 -4.96 3.87
C ALA A 280 -9.77 -3.51 4.33
N LEU A 281 -8.96 -3.31 5.37
CA LEU A 281 -8.63 -1.98 5.89
C LEU A 281 -7.38 -1.37 5.25
N VAL A 282 -6.56 -2.16 4.56
CA VAL A 282 -5.29 -1.69 3.97
C VAL A 282 -5.49 -1.40 2.48
N ASP A 283 -5.17 -0.18 2.05
CA ASP A 283 -5.23 0.22 0.64
C ASP A 283 -3.90 0.05 -0.06
N GLU A 284 -2.83 0.45 0.61
CA GLU A 284 -1.48 0.49 0.06
C GLU A 284 -0.51 -0.17 1.03
N PHE A 285 0.26 -1.13 0.52
CA PHE A 285 1.08 -2.01 1.33
C PHE A 285 2.54 -1.93 0.86
N PHE A 286 3.47 -1.74 1.78
CA PHE A 286 4.90 -1.67 1.49
C PHE A 286 5.60 -2.78 2.26
N LEU A 287 6.41 -3.57 1.56
CA LEU A 287 7.15 -4.67 2.16
C LEU A 287 8.57 -4.71 1.60
N GLU A 288 9.56 -4.75 2.47
CA GLU A 288 10.93 -5.09 2.07
C GLU A 288 11.18 -6.57 2.32
N PHE A 289 11.09 -7.39 1.27
CA PHE A 289 11.22 -8.84 1.41
C PHE A 289 12.66 -9.29 1.12
N HIS A 290 13.44 -9.49 2.19
CA HIS A 290 14.85 -9.89 2.13
C HIS A 290 15.03 -11.34 1.67
N VAL A 291 15.33 -11.53 0.39
CA VAL A 291 15.49 -12.84 -0.25
C VAL A 291 16.94 -13.07 -0.70
N ASN A 292 17.29 -14.32 -1.00
CA ASN A 292 18.57 -14.68 -1.61
C ASN A 292 18.64 -14.23 -3.08
N PHE A 293 18.95 -12.96 -3.29
CA PHE A 293 19.10 -12.35 -4.61
C PHE A 293 20.45 -11.66 -4.70
N GLN A 294 21.37 -12.24 -5.48
CA GLN A 294 22.79 -11.85 -5.56
C GLN A 294 23.03 -10.34 -5.68
N PRO A 295 22.37 -9.62 -6.61
CA PRO A 295 22.52 -8.18 -6.71
C PRO A 295 22.23 -7.44 -5.40
N MET A 296 21.30 -7.89 -4.55
CA MET A 296 20.91 -7.19 -3.32
C MET A 296 21.69 -7.59 -2.07
N LEU A 297 22.44 -8.69 -2.10
CA LEU A 297 23.18 -9.19 -0.92
C LEU A 297 24.12 -8.17 -0.26
N PRO A 298 24.82 -7.28 -0.99
CA PRO A 298 25.68 -6.27 -0.36
C PRO A 298 24.93 -5.27 0.54
N TRP A 299 23.62 -5.10 0.32
CA TRP A 299 22.79 -4.14 1.06
C TRP A 299 21.99 -4.81 2.17
N TRP A 300 21.42 -5.99 1.92
CA TRP A 300 20.66 -6.73 2.93
C TRP A 300 21.55 -7.44 3.95
N GLY A 301 22.74 -7.89 3.55
CA GLY A 301 23.68 -8.53 4.47
C GLY A 301 23.07 -9.74 5.20
N ASN A 302 22.97 -9.66 6.52
CA ASN A 302 22.57 -10.78 7.38
C ASN A 302 21.05 -10.91 7.59
N THR A 303 20.24 -10.01 7.02
CA THR A 303 18.77 -10.05 7.15
C THR A 303 18.11 -10.94 6.08
N VAL A 304 18.89 -11.45 5.13
CA VAL A 304 18.46 -12.30 4.01
C VAL A 304 17.90 -13.64 4.50
N ASP A 305 16.69 -14.00 4.04
CA ASP A 305 16.20 -15.37 4.08
C ASP A 305 16.87 -16.17 2.94
N ALA A 306 17.89 -16.95 3.30
CA ALA A 306 18.65 -17.77 2.35
C ALA A 306 17.81 -18.85 1.65
N MET A 307 16.61 -19.17 2.17
CA MET A 307 15.70 -20.17 1.61
C MET A 307 14.70 -19.60 0.60
N LYS A 308 14.67 -18.28 0.42
CA LYS A 308 13.76 -17.58 -0.50
C LYS A 308 14.55 -17.00 -1.65
N SER A 309 14.05 -17.11 -2.87
CA SER A 309 14.67 -16.48 -4.05
C SER A 309 13.90 -15.24 -4.50
N LEU A 310 14.39 -14.57 -5.56
CA LEU A 310 13.63 -13.46 -6.16
C LEU A 310 12.29 -13.95 -6.71
N ALA A 311 12.22 -15.18 -7.22
CA ALA A 311 10.98 -15.78 -7.68
C ALA A 311 9.94 -15.91 -6.57
N ASP A 312 10.34 -16.25 -5.35
CA ASP A 312 9.45 -16.28 -4.19
C ASP A 312 8.90 -14.89 -3.85
N ALA A 313 9.74 -13.85 -3.95
CA ALA A 313 9.30 -12.48 -3.77
C ALA A 313 8.25 -12.08 -4.81
N PHE A 314 8.49 -12.34 -6.10
CA PHE A 314 7.53 -12.08 -7.17
C PHE A 314 6.20 -12.79 -6.95
N LYS A 315 6.25 -14.06 -6.54
CA LYS A 315 5.06 -14.84 -6.20
C LYS A 315 4.29 -14.20 -5.05
N LEU A 316 4.97 -13.82 -3.97
CA LEU A 316 4.35 -13.17 -2.82
C LEU A 316 3.66 -11.86 -3.24
N PHE A 317 4.37 -10.96 -3.92
CA PHE A 317 3.78 -9.69 -4.36
C PHE A 317 2.62 -9.87 -5.33
N LEU A 318 2.66 -10.87 -6.21
CA LEU A 318 1.54 -11.21 -7.08
C LEU A 318 0.33 -11.67 -6.26
N GLU A 319 0.52 -12.54 -5.26
CA GLU A 319 -0.55 -12.99 -4.38
C GLU A 319 -1.18 -11.82 -3.60
N LEU A 320 -0.37 -10.92 -3.06
CA LEU A 320 -0.83 -9.71 -2.36
C LEU A 320 -1.69 -8.82 -3.29
N ARG A 321 -1.22 -8.59 -4.52
CA ARG A 321 -1.96 -7.81 -5.52
C ARG A 321 -3.24 -8.51 -5.98
N GLN A 322 -3.23 -9.83 -6.14
CA GLN A 322 -4.43 -10.60 -6.47
C GLN A 322 -5.49 -10.54 -5.37
N GLN A 323 -5.10 -10.33 -4.12
CA GLN A 323 -6.03 -10.10 -3.01
C GLN A 323 -6.59 -8.67 -2.96
N GLY A 324 -6.03 -7.74 -3.75
CA GLY A 324 -6.54 -6.38 -3.92
C GLY A 324 -5.68 -5.30 -3.25
N TRP A 325 -4.59 -5.66 -2.58
CA TRP A 325 -3.65 -4.68 -2.05
C TRP A 325 -2.81 -4.06 -3.15
N ARG A 326 -2.64 -2.73 -3.11
CA ARG A 326 -1.59 -2.05 -3.85
C ARG A 326 -0.25 -2.32 -3.18
N ALA A 327 0.30 -3.50 -3.42
CA ALA A 327 1.53 -3.95 -2.79
C ALA A 327 2.76 -3.48 -3.58
N HIS A 328 3.65 -2.77 -2.89
CA HIS A 328 4.90 -2.19 -3.37
C HIS A 328 6.09 -2.86 -2.68
N SER A 329 7.12 -3.21 -3.45
CA SER A 329 8.38 -3.62 -2.85
C SER A 329 9.13 -2.39 -2.35
N TRP A 330 9.47 -2.40 -1.07
CA TRP A 330 10.09 -1.28 -0.37
C TRP A 330 11.62 -1.32 -0.43
N VAL A 331 12.23 -0.13 -0.32
CA VAL A 331 13.67 0.17 -0.22
C VAL A 331 13.91 1.30 0.74
#